data_AF-A0A8J6NMB3-F1
#
_entry.id   AF-A0A8J6NMB3-F1
#
_cell.length_a   1.000
_cell.length_b   1.000
_cell.length_c   1.000
_cell.angle_alpha   90.00
_cell.angle_beta   90.00
_cell.angle_gamma   90.00
#
_symmetry.space_group_name_H-M   'P 1'
#
loop_
_entity.id
_entity.type
_entity.pdbx_description
1 polymer ?
#
loop_
_entity_poly.entity_id
_entity_poly.type
_entity_poly.pdbx_seq_one_letter_code
_entity_poly.pdbx_strand_id
1 'polypeptide(L)'
;MLLERLQKALRFYFITDDGAPDLPPVEQVRIAIAAGATVIQYRNKAFSARFLQEVTAIRDICKCNAVPFLVNDNILLAKALGADGVHLGQDDDDPALARDILGPQAAVGLSVSSVSELEKSDLSPCDYIGAGPVFDTRTKADAKAAIGLAGLEVLIKSSLRPVVAIGGIDPANAKACFIRGAAGVAVISALTRAENPLQIALKLSSACGCQPRTSLASPWQDEFVLIDKLIKHTPTGPYLKIGPGDDACLLEAVTNPVITTDTQREGVHFRFDWQTPAEVGEKAVEITFSDLAASYAVPVALFVNLALPAYISDNTVAALYKGINKALEKYGAALGGGNISAADQLSLDLFAVGRGHDAVFPARSGALPGYGLYCTGPLGLARAGLESLLRNDPAFKSLIAKFKFPSARFDAARILAQNNVGCVIDISDGLAGDARHIAAASGLSIEFDLSGCVLDPGLISFCKKYHLKPEKMVLSGGEDYELLFACPPEIFDHVKNALPEAYPVGRCLDFQGTHLVNLPAGVASFQHGKR
;
A
#
# COMPACT_ATOMS: atom_id res chain seq x y z
N MET A 1 -4.43 -16.01 -15.13
CA MET A 1 -3.86 -14.87 -14.38
C MET A 1 -3.18 -15.27 -13.07
N LEU A 2 -3.79 -16.06 -12.16
CA LEU A 2 -3.12 -16.50 -10.91
C LEU A 2 -2.01 -17.56 -11.16
N LEU A 3 -2.29 -18.57 -11.98
CA LEU A 3 -1.32 -19.63 -12.33
C LEU A 3 -0.07 -19.10 -13.03
N GLU A 4 -0.22 -18.16 -13.97
CA GLU A 4 0.91 -17.53 -14.66
C GLU A 4 1.77 -16.68 -13.72
N ARG A 5 1.16 -16.00 -12.74
CA ARG A 5 1.91 -15.27 -11.70
C ARG A 5 2.73 -16.22 -10.85
N LEU A 6 2.14 -17.34 -10.43
CA LEU A 6 2.84 -18.36 -9.64
C LEU A 6 3.98 -19.00 -10.44
N GLN A 7 3.76 -19.38 -11.70
CA GLN A 7 4.81 -19.92 -12.57
C GLN A 7 5.97 -18.94 -12.75
N LYS A 8 5.70 -17.63 -12.87
CA LYS A 8 6.76 -16.60 -12.92
C LYS A 8 7.53 -16.50 -11.60
N ALA A 9 6.84 -16.61 -10.47
CA ALA A 9 7.47 -16.57 -9.14
C ALA A 9 8.37 -17.79 -8.89
N LEU A 10 8.02 -18.96 -9.43
CA LEU A 10 8.76 -20.21 -9.19
C LEU A 10 9.99 -20.41 -10.10
N ARG A 11 10.22 -19.55 -11.11
CA ARG A 11 11.21 -19.80 -12.18
C ARG A 11 12.62 -20.07 -11.68
N PHE A 12 13.18 -19.12 -10.92
CA PHE A 12 14.49 -19.25 -10.30
C PHE A 12 14.29 -19.34 -8.78
N TYR A 13 14.18 -20.57 -8.31
CA TYR A 13 13.92 -20.90 -6.92
C TYR A 13 15.25 -21.13 -6.20
N PHE A 14 15.60 -20.25 -5.27
CA PHE A 14 16.80 -20.42 -4.47
C PHE A 14 16.46 -20.90 -3.06
N ILE A 15 17.21 -21.87 -2.55
CA ILE A 15 17.06 -22.43 -1.21
C ILE A 15 18.38 -22.19 -0.46
N THR A 16 18.30 -21.61 0.74
CA THR A 16 19.49 -21.34 1.55
C THR A 16 20.18 -22.64 1.99
N ASP A 17 21.51 -22.60 2.11
CA ASP A 17 22.35 -23.69 2.62
C ASP A 17 22.98 -23.25 3.94
N ASP A 18 22.44 -23.71 5.07
CA ASP A 18 23.00 -23.45 6.41
C ASP A 18 24.36 -24.13 6.63
N GLY A 19 24.72 -25.11 5.79
CA GLY A 19 26.00 -25.82 5.82
C GLY A 19 27.00 -25.37 4.76
N ALA A 20 26.79 -24.21 4.12
CA ALA A 20 27.74 -23.64 3.18
C ALA A 20 28.98 -23.08 3.91
N PRO A 21 30.20 -23.44 3.49
CA PRO A 21 31.40 -22.83 4.04
C PRO A 21 31.50 -21.38 3.57
N ASP A 22 31.82 -20.47 4.50
CA ASP A 22 32.21 -19.07 4.21
C ASP A 22 31.18 -18.21 3.47
N LEU A 23 29.91 -18.63 3.39
CA LEU A 23 28.82 -17.84 2.80
C LEU A 23 27.55 -17.90 3.65
N PRO A 24 27.33 -16.94 4.57
CA PRO A 24 26.16 -16.92 5.44
C PRO A 24 24.83 -16.84 4.66
N PRO A 25 23.72 -17.42 5.16
CA PRO A 25 22.42 -17.43 4.49
C PRO A 25 21.92 -16.05 4.02
N VAL A 26 22.16 -14.99 4.79
CA VAL A 26 21.80 -13.62 4.39
C VAL A 26 22.50 -13.20 3.09
N GLU A 27 23.80 -13.50 2.97
CA GLU A 27 24.58 -13.13 1.79
C GLU A 27 24.21 -13.99 0.58
N GLN A 28 23.93 -15.29 0.80
CA GLN A 28 23.39 -16.17 -0.25
C GLN A 28 22.13 -15.57 -0.88
N VAL A 29 21.20 -15.07 -0.04
CA VAL A 29 19.95 -14.46 -0.48
C VAL A 29 20.19 -13.16 -1.23
N ARG A 30 21.10 -12.30 -0.76
CA ARG A 30 21.46 -11.06 -1.48
C ARG A 30 21.99 -11.37 -2.88
N ILE A 31 22.90 -12.33 -3.01
CA ILE A 31 23.47 -12.77 -4.28
C ILE A 31 22.38 -13.33 -5.19
N ALA A 32 21.53 -14.22 -4.67
CA ALA A 32 20.46 -14.85 -5.44
C ALA A 32 19.45 -13.81 -5.97
N ILE A 33 18.97 -12.91 -5.12
CA ILE A 33 18.01 -11.86 -5.51
C ILE A 33 18.65 -10.88 -6.49
N ALA A 34 19.89 -10.45 -6.26
CA ALA A 34 20.62 -9.58 -7.18
C ALA A 34 20.76 -10.21 -8.57
N ALA A 35 21.02 -11.52 -8.64
CA ALA A 35 21.08 -12.26 -9.89
C ALA A 35 19.70 -12.47 -10.55
N GLY A 36 18.59 -12.25 -9.85
CA GLY A 36 17.24 -12.39 -10.41
C GLY A 36 16.46 -13.61 -9.91
N ALA A 37 16.80 -14.16 -8.74
CA ALA A 37 15.96 -15.17 -8.09
C ALA A 37 14.55 -14.63 -7.87
N THR A 38 13.57 -15.49 -8.14
CA THR A 38 12.14 -15.12 -8.16
C THR A 38 11.39 -15.65 -6.93
N VAL A 39 12.01 -16.54 -6.17
CA VAL A 39 11.54 -17.02 -4.85
C VAL A 39 12.74 -17.46 -4.02
N ILE A 40 12.66 -17.21 -2.72
CA ILE A 40 13.64 -17.64 -1.71
C ILE A 40 12.96 -18.58 -0.73
N GLN A 41 13.58 -19.72 -0.46
CA GLN A 41 13.18 -20.59 0.63
C GLN A 41 14.29 -20.65 1.69
N TYR A 42 13.94 -20.29 2.93
CA TYR A 42 14.81 -20.49 4.07
C TYR A 42 14.78 -21.95 4.51
N ARG A 43 15.94 -22.58 4.51
CA ARG A 43 16.17 -23.93 5.02
C ARG A 43 17.26 -23.89 6.09
N ASN A 44 16.88 -24.31 7.28
CA ASN A 44 17.78 -24.59 8.41
C ASN A 44 17.17 -25.75 9.22
N LYS A 45 17.71 -26.96 9.06
CA LYS A 45 17.19 -28.16 9.75
C LYS A 45 17.51 -28.16 11.25
N ALA A 46 18.45 -27.32 11.69
CA ALA A 46 18.84 -27.14 13.08
C ALA A 46 18.36 -25.80 13.66
N PHE A 47 17.21 -25.29 13.15
CA PHE A 47 16.67 -24.01 13.58
C PHE A 47 16.42 -23.96 15.09
N SER A 48 16.73 -22.82 15.69
CA SER A 48 16.43 -22.47 17.07
C SER A 48 16.34 -20.94 17.19
N ALA A 49 15.85 -20.43 18.32
CA ALA A 49 15.62 -19.00 18.52
C ALA A 49 16.84 -18.09 18.25
N ARG A 50 18.06 -18.63 18.36
CA ARG A 50 19.31 -17.90 18.03
C ARG A 50 19.39 -17.41 16.58
N PHE A 51 18.66 -18.05 15.66
CA PHE A 51 18.63 -17.69 14.24
C PHE A 51 17.48 -16.74 13.88
N LEU A 52 16.68 -16.28 14.86
CA LEU A 52 15.55 -15.39 14.60
C LEU A 52 15.98 -14.10 13.89
N GLN A 53 17.09 -13.49 14.31
CA GLN A 53 17.60 -12.27 13.68
C GLN A 53 18.00 -12.51 12.21
N GLU A 54 18.68 -13.62 11.93
CA GLU A 54 19.10 -14.00 10.57
C GLU A 54 17.89 -14.19 9.65
N VAL A 55 16.94 -15.03 10.05
CA VAL A 55 15.78 -15.35 9.21
C VAL A 55 14.85 -14.15 9.05
N THR A 56 14.73 -13.29 10.07
CA THR A 56 14.01 -12.00 10.01
C THR A 56 14.66 -11.08 8.98
N ALA A 57 15.99 -10.96 8.98
CA ALA A 57 16.72 -10.17 7.99
C ALA A 57 16.54 -10.71 6.57
N ILE A 58 16.55 -12.04 6.38
CA ILE A 58 16.26 -12.66 5.07
C ILE A 58 14.85 -12.33 4.62
N ARG A 59 13.85 -12.50 5.49
CA ARG A 59 12.44 -12.18 5.24
C ARG A 59 12.27 -10.71 4.84
N ASP A 60 12.96 -9.79 5.52
CA ASP A 60 12.93 -8.36 5.19
C ASP A 60 13.60 -8.04 3.85
N ILE A 61 14.75 -8.65 3.53
CA ILE A 61 15.39 -8.49 2.22
C ILE A 61 14.46 -8.99 1.10
N CYS A 62 13.82 -10.14 1.30
CA CYS A 62 12.88 -10.72 0.33
C CYS A 62 11.70 -9.78 0.09
N LYS A 63 11.04 -9.33 1.17
CA LYS A 63 9.89 -8.43 1.10
C LYS A 63 10.25 -7.05 0.52
N CYS A 64 11.39 -6.48 0.92
CA CYS A 64 11.96 -5.24 0.36
C CYS A 64 12.14 -5.30 -1.16
N ASN A 65 12.45 -6.49 -1.68
CA ASN A 65 12.68 -6.71 -3.10
C ASN A 65 11.49 -7.35 -3.84
N ALA A 66 10.33 -7.49 -3.18
CA ALA A 66 9.15 -8.16 -3.71
C ALA A 66 9.45 -9.57 -4.24
N VAL A 67 10.28 -10.32 -3.51
CA VAL A 67 10.56 -11.74 -3.77
C VAL A 67 9.85 -12.57 -2.69
N PRO A 68 8.99 -13.53 -3.05
CA PRO A 68 8.34 -14.39 -2.07
C PRO A 68 9.34 -15.12 -1.19
N PHE A 69 9.06 -15.10 0.11
CA PHE A 69 9.84 -15.76 1.15
C PHE A 69 9.08 -16.97 1.69
N LEU A 70 9.64 -18.16 1.49
CA LEU A 70 9.07 -19.43 1.94
C LEU A 70 9.91 -20.03 3.06
N VAL A 71 9.27 -20.79 3.95
CA VAL A 71 9.97 -21.57 4.98
C VAL A 71 9.94 -23.05 4.60
N ASN A 72 11.06 -23.73 4.83
CA ASN A 72 11.18 -25.17 4.65
C ASN A 72 10.57 -25.90 5.87
N ASP A 73 9.65 -26.84 5.60
CA ASP A 73 9.08 -27.87 6.49
C ASP A 73 8.25 -27.36 7.70
N ASN A 74 8.46 -26.15 8.18
CA ASN A 74 7.92 -25.68 9.46
C ASN A 74 6.81 -24.62 9.28
N ILE A 75 5.56 -25.06 9.40
CA ILE A 75 4.37 -24.21 9.26
C ILE A 75 4.29 -23.12 10.34
N LEU A 76 4.62 -23.46 11.59
CA LEU A 76 4.54 -22.49 12.69
C LEU A 76 5.60 -21.41 12.59
N LEU A 77 6.81 -21.77 12.14
CA LEU A 77 7.87 -20.81 11.84
C LEU A 77 7.46 -19.90 10.67
N ALA A 78 6.87 -20.47 9.60
CA ALA A 78 6.31 -19.69 8.50
C ALA A 78 5.29 -18.65 9.02
N LYS A 79 4.38 -19.07 9.90
CA LYS A 79 3.39 -18.19 10.51
C LYS A 79 4.03 -17.10 11.37
N ALA A 80 4.96 -17.46 12.24
CA ALA A 80 5.62 -16.55 13.16
C ALA A 80 6.44 -15.47 12.44
N LEU A 81 7.03 -15.80 11.29
CA LEU A 81 7.82 -14.87 10.49
C LEU A 81 6.98 -14.01 9.53
N GLY A 82 5.69 -14.34 9.36
CA GLY A 82 4.85 -13.76 8.33
C GLY A 82 5.34 -14.12 6.92
N ALA A 83 5.80 -15.35 6.72
CA ALA A 83 6.28 -15.83 5.44
C ALA A 83 5.14 -15.91 4.41
N ASP A 84 5.49 -15.78 3.13
CA ASP A 84 4.54 -15.88 2.02
C ASP A 84 4.06 -17.32 1.79
N GLY A 85 4.70 -18.30 2.42
CA GLY A 85 4.31 -19.70 2.33
C GLY A 85 5.30 -20.68 2.94
N VAL A 86 5.05 -21.96 2.67
CA VAL A 86 5.82 -23.09 3.18
C VAL A 86 6.01 -24.13 2.07
N HIS A 87 7.14 -24.81 2.10
CA HIS A 87 7.38 -25.99 1.26
C HIS A 87 7.65 -27.19 2.14
N LEU A 88 6.89 -28.26 1.93
CA LEU A 88 6.83 -29.45 2.79
C LEU A 88 7.37 -30.68 2.05
N GLY A 89 8.04 -31.54 2.80
CA GLY A 89 8.35 -32.93 2.43
C GLY A 89 7.17 -33.86 2.66
N GLN A 90 7.34 -35.13 2.25
CA GLN A 90 6.30 -36.16 2.41
C GLN A 90 6.12 -36.60 3.88
N ASP A 91 7.13 -36.40 4.72
CA ASP A 91 7.14 -36.78 6.14
C ASP A 91 6.88 -35.59 7.08
N ASP A 92 6.61 -34.40 6.53
CA ASP A 92 6.32 -33.19 7.30
C ASP A 92 4.80 -33.07 7.60
N ASP A 93 4.40 -31.98 8.25
CA ASP A 93 2.99 -31.69 8.53
C ASP A 93 2.12 -31.61 7.26
N ASP A 94 0.81 -31.85 7.41
CA ASP A 94 -0.14 -31.88 6.30
C ASP A 94 -0.25 -30.51 5.58
N PRO A 95 -0.15 -30.45 4.24
CA PRO A 95 -0.45 -29.24 3.46
C PRO A 95 -1.82 -28.59 3.76
N ALA A 96 -2.84 -29.37 4.13
CA ALA A 96 -4.13 -28.83 4.56
C ALA A 96 -3.99 -28.00 5.85
N LEU A 97 -3.19 -28.47 6.81
CA LEU A 97 -2.90 -27.72 8.03
C LEU A 97 -2.15 -26.42 7.72
N ALA A 98 -1.24 -26.44 6.74
CA ALA A 98 -0.56 -25.22 6.29
C ALA A 98 -1.56 -24.18 5.77
N ARG A 99 -2.56 -24.62 4.98
CA ARG A 99 -3.63 -23.77 4.46
C ARG A 99 -4.47 -23.15 5.58
N ASP A 100 -4.80 -23.93 6.59
CA ASP A 100 -5.61 -23.47 7.73
C ASP A 100 -4.87 -22.44 8.59
N ILE A 101 -3.57 -22.65 8.85
CA ILE A 101 -2.77 -21.76 9.72
C ILE A 101 -2.33 -20.50 8.98
N LEU A 102 -1.82 -20.64 7.76
CA LEU A 102 -1.23 -19.54 6.99
C LEU A 102 -2.29 -18.76 6.20
N GLY A 103 -3.42 -19.39 5.88
CA GLY A 103 -4.54 -18.79 5.16
C GLY A 103 -4.52 -19.03 3.65
N PRO A 104 -5.57 -18.58 2.94
CA PRO A 104 -5.82 -18.92 1.54
C PRO A 104 -4.85 -18.30 0.55
N GLN A 105 -4.04 -17.31 0.96
CA GLN A 105 -3.07 -16.63 0.09
C GLN A 105 -1.66 -17.21 0.19
N ALA A 106 -1.38 -18.09 1.17
CA ALA A 106 -0.06 -18.65 1.35
C ALA A 106 0.31 -19.60 0.20
N ALA A 107 1.56 -19.54 -0.27
CA ALA A 107 2.06 -20.50 -1.24
C ALA A 107 2.41 -21.82 -0.53
N VAL A 108 1.73 -22.91 -0.88
CA VAL A 108 1.97 -24.24 -0.29
C VAL A 108 2.60 -25.15 -1.35
N GLY A 109 3.83 -25.60 -1.10
CA GLY A 109 4.54 -26.54 -1.98
C GLY A 109 4.73 -27.91 -1.33
N LEU A 110 4.73 -28.97 -2.15
CA LEU A 110 5.00 -30.34 -1.69
C LEU A 110 6.11 -31.00 -2.54
N SER A 111 7.08 -31.63 -1.91
CA SER A 111 8.09 -32.45 -2.59
C SER A 111 7.51 -33.80 -3.03
N VAL A 112 7.75 -34.19 -4.28
CA VAL A 112 7.29 -35.44 -4.90
C VAL A 112 8.43 -36.08 -5.69
N SER A 113 8.72 -37.35 -5.43
CA SER A 113 9.83 -38.09 -6.05
C SER A 113 9.38 -39.22 -6.96
N SER A 114 8.09 -39.53 -7.04
CA SER A 114 7.57 -40.56 -7.95
C SER A 114 6.11 -40.34 -8.30
N VAL A 115 5.64 -40.99 -9.37
CA VAL A 115 4.21 -40.97 -9.74
C VAL A 115 3.35 -41.57 -8.62
N SER A 116 3.84 -42.60 -7.92
CA SER A 116 3.11 -43.17 -6.80
C SER A 116 2.93 -42.18 -5.64
N GLU A 117 3.92 -41.34 -5.35
CA GLU A 117 3.78 -40.26 -4.34
C GLU A 117 2.80 -39.19 -4.82
N LEU A 118 2.86 -38.84 -6.11
CA LEU A 118 1.94 -37.88 -6.72
C LEU A 118 0.48 -38.33 -6.59
N GLU A 119 0.19 -39.60 -6.88
CA GLU A 119 -1.16 -40.17 -6.84
C GLU A 119 -1.70 -40.36 -5.42
N LYS A 120 -0.81 -40.58 -4.44
CA LYS A 120 -1.18 -40.78 -3.03
C LYS A 120 -1.34 -39.47 -2.25
N SER A 121 -0.72 -38.38 -2.72
CA SER A 121 -0.76 -37.09 -2.05
C SER A 121 -2.05 -36.33 -2.39
N ASP A 122 -2.72 -35.76 -1.39
CA ASP A 122 -3.75 -34.76 -1.67
C ASP A 122 -3.07 -33.43 -2.05
N LEU A 123 -3.18 -33.05 -3.33
CA LEU A 123 -2.66 -31.78 -3.86
C LEU A 123 -3.72 -30.68 -3.91
N SER A 124 -4.93 -30.91 -3.41
CA SER A 124 -5.97 -29.88 -3.32
C SER A 124 -5.53 -28.64 -2.54
N PRO A 125 -4.80 -28.73 -1.40
CA PRO A 125 -4.29 -27.56 -0.69
C PRO A 125 -2.99 -26.98 -1.28
N CYS A 126 -2.31 -27.69 -2.19
CA CYS A 126 -1.00 -27.31 -2.74
C CYS A 126 -1.11 -26.42 -3.99
N ASP A 127 -0.22 -25.43 -4.08
CA ASP A 127 -0.11 -24.51 -5.21
C ASP A 127 0.90 -24.99 -6.26
N TYR A 128 1.94 -25.71 -5.84
CA TYR A 128 2.99 -26.26 -6.71
C TYR A 128 3.61 -27.52 -6.11
N ILE A 129 4.39 -28.25 -6.90
CA ILE A 129 5.17 -29.39 -6.41
C ILE A 129 6.66 -29.24 -6.76
N GLY A 130 7.53 -29.74 -5.89
CA GLY A 130 8.96 -29.91 -6.14
C GLY A 130 9.24 -31.33 -6.61
N ALA A 131 9.59 -31.54 -7.87
CA ALA A 131 9.84 -32.86 -8.44
C ALA A 131 11.33 -33.21 -8.47
N GLY A 132 11.73 -34.24 -7.73
CA GLY A 132 13.13 -34.69 -7.73
C GLY A 132 13.52 -35.65 -6.60
N PRO A 133 14.82 -35.97 -6.48
CA PRO A 133 15.92 -35.34 -7.20
C PRO A 133 15.94 -35.69 -8.69
N VAL A 134 16.14 -34.70 -9.56
CA VAL A 134 16.22 -34.91 -11.03
C VAL A 134 17.59 -35.42 -11.44
N PHE A 135 18.64 -34.87 -10.83
CA PHE A 135 20.03 -35.30 -11.01
C PHE A 135 20.64 -35.68 -9.66
N ASP A 136 21.74 -36.43 -9.70
CA ASP A 136 22.46 -36.83 -8.50
C ASP A 136 22.88 -35.60 -7.69
N THR A 137 22.66 -35.67 -6.38
CA THR A 137 22.99 -34.59 -5.44
C THR A 137 23.49 -35.17 -4.13
N ARG A 138 24.49 -34.51 -3.55
CA ARG A 138 25.04 -34.85 -2.23
C ARG A 138 24.65 -33.84 -1.14
N THR A 139 23.74 -32.92 -1.45
CA THR A 139 23.41 -31.76 -0.60
C THR A 139 22.47 -32.12 0.55
N LYS A 140 21.71 -33.22 0.42
CA LYS A 140 20.80 -33.74 1.45
C LYS A 140 21.23 -35.16 1.84
N ALA A 141 21.27 -35.48 3.13
CA ALA A 141 21.67 -36.81 3.62
C ALA A 141 20.64 -37.91 3.27
N ASP A 142 19.41 -37.52 2.96
CA ASP A 142 18.21 -38.31 2.69
C ASP A 142 17.79 -38.28 1.20
N ALA A 143 18.68 -37.85 0.29
CA ALA A 143 18.33 -37.76 -1.13
C ALA A 143 17.98 -39.13 -1.73
N LYS A 144 16.76 -39.24 -2.29
CA LYS A 144 16.29 -40.41 -3.05
C LYS A 144 17.08 -40.59 -4.36
N ALA A 145 16.92 -41.74 -5.02
CA ALA A 145 17.54 -41.97 -6.33
C ALA A 145 17.07 -40.94 -7.37
N ALA A 146 17.98 -40.51 -8.25
CA ALA A 146 17.66 -39.53 -9.29
C ALA A 146 16.61 -40.08 -10.27
N ILE A 147 15.52 -39.34 -10.46
CA ILE A 147 14.43 -39.71 -11.38
C ILE A 147 14.76 -39.42 -12.84
N GLY A 148 15.80 -38.61 -13.09
CA GLY A 148 16.22 -38.17 -14.41
C GLY A 148 15.22 -37.25 -15.11
N LEU A 149 15.62 -36.74 -16.29
CA LEU A 149 14.75 -35.87 -17.11
C LEU A 149 13.48 -36.58 -17.59
N ALA A 150 13.54 -37.90 -17.82
CA ALA A 150 12.38 -38.69 -18.21
C ALA A 150 11.35 -38.79 -17.06
N GLY A 151 11.81 -39.07 -15.83
CA GLY A 151 10.93 -39.10 -14.66
C GLY A 151 10.33 -37.72 -14.35
N LEU A 152 11.11 -36.65 -14.51
CA LEU A 152 10.62 -35.28 -14.41
C LEU A 152 9.50 -35.00 -15.43
N GLU A 153 9.69 -35.38 -16.70
CA GLU A 153 8.68 -35.18 -17.75
C GLU A 153 7.38 -35.94 -17.47
N VAL A 154 7.47 -37.15 -16.90
CA VAL A 154 6.29 -37.92 -16.47
C VAL A 154 5.54 -37.16 -15.37
N LEU A 155 6.22 -36.69 -14.32
CA LEU A 155 5.58 -35.93 -13.24
C LEU A 155 4.95 -34.62 -13.72
N ILE A 156 5.59 -33.93 -14.67
CA ILE A 156 5.04 -32.72 -15.29
C ILE A 156 3.72 -33.03 -16.01
N LYS A 157 3.65 -34.11 -16.78
CA LYS A 157 2.44 -34.49 -17.52
C LYS A 157 1.32 -35.00 -16.62
N SER A 158 1.67 -35.60 -15.48
CA SER A 158 0.69 -36.16 -14.53
C SER A 158 0.17 -35.13 -13.51
N SER A 159 0.87 -34.01 -13.31
CA SER A 159 0.50 -33.00 -12.31
C SER A 159 -0.41 -31.92 -12.89
N LEU A 160 -1.48 -31.57 -12.16
CA LEU A 160 -2.30 -30.37 -12.43
C LEU A 160 -1.68 -29.09 -11.85
N ARG A 161 -0.62 -29.22 -11.04
CA ARG A 161 0.10 -28.11 -10.39
C ARG A 161 1.41 -27.82 -11.13
N PRO A 162 1.87 -26.56 -11.16
CA PRO A 162 3.22 -26.21 -11.60
C PRO A 162 4.27 -27.07 -10.92
N VAL A 163 5.23 -27.57 -11.71
CA VAL A 163 6.31 -28.44 -11.23
C VAL A 163 7.64 -27.68 -11.24
N VAL A 164 8.29 -27.63 -10.09
CA VAL A 164 9.66 -27.11 -9.94
C VAL A 164 10.62 -28.29 -9.91
N ALA A 165 11.59 -28.33 -10.81
CA ALA A 165 12.62 -29.38 -10.80
C ALA A 165 13.59 -29.15 -9.63
N ILE A 166 13.81 -30.16 -8.79
CA ILE A 166 14.67 -30.06 -7.62
C ILE A 166 15.76 -31.15 -7.64
N GLY A 167 16.87 -30.92 -6.94
CA GLY A 167 17.95 -31.89 -6.76
C GLY A 167 18.93 -31.97 -7.92
N GLY A 168 20.19 -31.58 -7.65
CA GLY A 168 21.31 -31.66 -8.59
C GLY A 168 21.24 -30.65 -9.74
N ILE A 169 20.44 -29.58 -9.59
CA ILE A 169 20.32 -28.52 -10.61
C ILE A 169 21.53 -27.59 -10.59
N ASP A 170 22.06 -27.27 -11.77
CA ASP A 170 23.15 -26.32 -12.00
C ASP A 170 22.93 -25.51 -13.31
N PRO A 171 23.80 -24.54 -13.66
CA PRO A 171 23.66 -23.79 -14.90
C PRO A 171 23.67 -24.62 -16.19
N ALA A 172 24.35 -25.78 -16.20
CA ALA A 172 24.50 -26.61 -17.39
C ALA A 172 23.23 -27.42 -17.65
N ASN A 173 22.50 -27.83 -16.62
CA ASN A 173 21.33 -28.71 -16.74
C ASN A 173 19.97 -28.01 -16.53
N ALA A 174 19.92 -26.81 -15.95
CA ALA A 174 18.67 -26.09 -15.67
C ALA A 174 17.78 -25.92 -16.92
N LYS A 175 18.36 -25.56 -18.06
CA LYS A 175 17.62 -25.37 -19.33
C LYS A 175 16.93 -26.66 -19.79
N ALA A 176 17.54 -27.82 -19.54
CA ALA A 176 16.94 -29.10 -19.90
C ALA A 176 15.64 -29.37 -19.13
N CYS A 177 15.53 -28.91 -17.88
CA CYS A 177 14.30 -29.03 -17.10
C CYS A 177 13.16 -28.18 -17.69
N PHE A 178 13.45 -26.94 -18.10
CA PHE A 178 12.48 -26.07 -18.75
C PHE A 178 12.00 -26.62 -20.10
N ILE A 179 12.90 -27.24 -20.89
CA ILE A 179 12.53 -27.90 -22.16
C ILE A 179 11.50 -29.02 -21.93
N ARG A 180 11.53 -29.68 -20.76
CA ARG A 180 10.55 -30.71 -20.38
C ARG A 180 9.24 -30.15 -19.81
N GLY A 181 9.12 -28.83 -19.66
CA GLY A 181 7.92 -28.16 -19.17
C GLY A 181 7.95 -27.81 -17.68
N ALA A 182 9.10 -27.89 -17.00
CA ALA A 182 9.20 -27.42 -15.63
C ALA A 182 8.85 -25.93 -15.54
N ALA A 183 8.04 -25.56 -14.55
CA ALA A 183 7.69 -24.17 -14.27
C ALA A 183 8.88 -23.38 -13.70
N GLY A 184 9.81 -24.08 -13.05
CA GLY A 184 11.01 -23.52 -12.46
C GLY A 184 12.02 -24.58 -12.06
N VAL A 185 13.14 -24.13 -11.52
CA VAL A 185 14.19 -25.00 -10.98
C VAL A 185 14.63 -24.51 -9.61
N ALA A 186 14.84 -25.44 -8.67
CA ALA A 186 15.33 -25.14 -7.33
C ALA A 186 16.81 -25.48 -7.17
N VAL A 187 17.58 -24.53 -6.62
CA VAL A 187 19.03 -24.63 -6.52
C VAL A 187 19.50 -24.34 -5.09
N ILE A 188 20.48 -25.12 -4.62
CA ILE A 188 21.17 -24.95 -3.34
C ILE A 188 22.69 -24.86 -3.61
N SER A 189 23.36 -26.01 -3.64
CA SER A 189 24.82 -26.15 -3.58
C SER A 189 25.56 -25.64 -4.80
N ALA A 190 24.91 -25.63 -5.98
CA ALA A 190 25.54 -25.10 -7.19
C ALA A 190 25.90 -23.62 -7.03
N LEU A 191 25.10 -22.85 -6.28
CA LEU A 191 25.39 -21.45 -5.94
C LEU A 191 26.27 -21.37 -4.69
N THR A 192 25.86 -22.02 -3.60
CA THR A 192 26.46 -21.80 -2.27
C THR A 192 27.85 -22.38 -2.09
N ARG A 193 28.27 -23.31 -2.96
CA ARG A 193 29.59 -23.97 -2.91
C ARG A 193 30.47 -23.65 -4.13
N ALA A 194 30.07 -22.64 -4.92
CA ALA A 194 30.86 -22.18 -6.04
C ALA A 194 31.98 -21.25 -5.59
N GLU A 195 33.11 -21.27 -6.30
CA GLU A 195 34.19 -20.28 -6.10
C GLU A 195 33.70 -18.84 -6.35
N ASN A 196 32.77 -18.66 -7.29
CA ASN A 196 32.13 -17.37 -7.56
C ASN A 196 30.60 -17.52 -7.57
N PRO A 197 29.95 -17.40 -6.39
CA PRO A 197 28.51 -17.57 -6.26
C PRO A 197 27.68 -16.64 -7.15
N LEU A 198 28.08 -15.36 -7.28
CA LEU A 198 27.39 -14.39 -8.12
C LEU A 198 27.43 -14.78 -9.60
N GLN A 199 28.60 -15.19 -10.11
CA GLN A 199 28.72 -15.62 -11.51
C GLN A 199 27.84 -16.83 -11.80
N ILE A 200 27.77 -17.80 -10.88
CA ILE A 200 26.88 -18.96 -11.02
C ILE A 200 25.41 -18.55 -10.95
N ALA A 201 25.04 -17.66 -10.02
CA ALA A 201 23.69 -17.14 -9.91
C ALA A 201 23.23 -16.42 -11.19
N LEU A 202 24.13 -15.64 -11.83
CA LEU A 202 23.84 -14.97 -13.11
C LEU A 202 23.64 -15.99 -14.25
N LYS A 203 24.44 -17.05 -14.31
CA LYS A 203 24.26 -18.13 -15.31
C LYS A 203 22.93 -18.87 -15.09
N LEU A 204 22.57 -19.16 -13.83
CA LEU A 204 21.27 -19.74 -13.48
C LEU A 204 20.12 -18.83 -13.89
N SER A 205 20.21 -17.54 -13.58
CA SER A 205 19.21 -16.54 -13.97
C SER A 205 18.99 -16.53 -15.48
N SER A 206 20.07 -16.54 -16.26
CA SER A 206 20.00 -16.66 -17.73
C SER A 206 19.33 -17.95 -18.18
N ALA A 207 19.70 -19.10 -17.60
CA ALA A 207 19.07 -20.40 -17.90
C ALA A 207 17.58 -20.43 -17.52
N CYS A 208 17.20 -19.71 -16.47
CA CYS A 208 15.82 -19.53 -16.02
C CYS A 208 15.06 -18.45 -16.80
N GLY A 209 15.68 -17.76 -17.77
CA GLY A 209 15.06 -16.63 -18.47
C GLY A 209 14.67 -15.47 -17.53
N CYS A 210 15.33 -15.36 -16.38
CA CYS A 210 15.20 -14.26 -15.45
C CYS A 210 16.17 -13.13 -15.83
N GLN A 211 15.96 -11.95 -15.25
CA GLN A 211 16.82 -10.79 -15.45
C GLN A 211 17.47 -10.43 -14.11
N PRO A 212 18.80 -10.21 -14.09
CA PRO A 212 19.47 -9.64 -12.93
C PRO A 212 18.88 -8.28 -12.58
N ARG A 213 18.91 -7.95 -11.29
CA ARG A 213 18.46 -6.64 -10.81
C ARG A 213 19.55 -5.61 -11.03
N THR A 214 19.15 -4.41 -11.44
CA THR A 214 20.06 -3.26 -11.58
C THR A 214 20.55 -2.75 -10.23
N SER A 215 19.75 -2.93 -9.18
CA SER A 215 20.12 -2.64 -7.79
C SER A 215 19.33 -3.56 -6.84
N LEU A 216 19.94 -3.87 -5.70
CA LEU A 216 19.28 -4.56 -4.61
C LEU A 216 18.79 -3.51 -3.61
N ALA A 217 17.48 -3.43 -3.39
CA ALA A 217 16.95 -2.60 -2.33
C ALA A 217 17.36 -3.21 -0.99
N SER A 218 17.82 -2.39 -0.05
CA SER A 218 18.09 -2.82 1.31
C SER A 218 17.03 -2.21 2.24
N PRO A 219 16.52 -3.01 3.20
CA PRO A 219 15.85 -2.51 4.40
C PRO A 219 16.55 -1.27 4.99
N TRP A 220 15.78 -0.32 5.51
CA TRP A 220 16.35 0.74 6.36
C TRP A 220 16.93 0.10 7.62
N GLN A 221 18.15 0.49 7.99
CA GLN A 221 18.85 -0.09 9.15
C GLN A 221 19.41 0.95 10.12
N ASP A 222 19.62 2.18 9.63
CA ASP A 222 20.15 3.28 10.43
C ASP A 222 19.22 4.49 10.26
N GLU A 223 18.57 4.84 11.36
CA GLU A 223 17.65 5.96 11.43
C GLU A 223 18.32 7.29 11.05
N PHE A 224 19.53 7.54 11.55
CA PHE A 224 20.22 8.82 11.35
C PHE A 224 20.71 8.97 9.92
N VAL A 225 21.22 7.91 9.30
CA VAL A 225 21.59 7.90 7.88
C VAL A 225 20.37 8.18 7.00
N LEU A 226 19.21 7.61 7.36
CA LEU A 226 17.97 7.87 6.67
C LEU A 226 17.53 9.33 6.85
N ILE A 227 17.49 9.85 8.09
CA ILE A 227 17.13 11.25 8.36
C ILE A 227 18.03 12.21 7.59
N ASP A 228 19.36 12.03 7.64
CA ASP A 228 20.34 12.83 6.90
C ASP A 228 20.08 12.82 5.39
N LYS A 229 19.62 11.71 4.84
CA LYS A 229 19.23 11.61 3.43
C LYS A 229 17.96 12.41 3.13
N LEU A 230 16.98 12.37 4.02
CA LEU A 230 15.68 13.02 3.84
C LEU A 230 15.75 14.54 4.01
N ILE A 231 16.53 15.04 4.97
CA ILE A 231 16.54 16.48 5.32
C ILE A 231 17.45 17.32 4.42
N LYS A 232 18.30 16.71 3.58
CA LYS A 232 19.26 17.44 2.73
C LYS A 232 18.62 18.42 1.73
N HIS A 233 17.42 18.12 1.25
CA HIS A 233 16.73 18.92 0.22
C HIS A 233 15.25 19.05 0.57
N THR A 234 14.96 19.71 1.68
CA THR A 234 13.59 19.93 2.14
C THR A 234 13.12 21.34 1.84
N PRO A 235 11.84 21.51 1.48
CA PRO A 235 11.24 22.83 1.30
C PRO A 235 11.37 23.67 2.56
N THR A 236 11.75 24.92 2.38
CA THR A 236 11.74 25.96 3.42
C THR A 236 10.59 26.93 3.16
N GLY A 237 10.35 27.83 4.10
CA GLY A 237 9.31 28.84 3.99
C GLY A 237 9.65 30.08 4.81
N PRO A 238 8.99 31.22 4.56
CA PRO A 238 9.30 32.49 5.20
C PRO A 238 9.11 32.49 6.73
N TYR A 239 8.38 31.51 7.27
CA TYR A 239 8.15 31.35 8.71
C TYR A 239 9.09 30.35 9.38
N LEU A 240 9.92 29.61 8.65
CA LEU A 240 10.81 28.62 9.23
C LEU A 240 12.16 29.26 9.59
N LYS A 241 12.49 29.34 10.89
CA LYS A 241 13.82 29.80 11.36
C LYS A 241 14.81 28.67 11.51
N ILE A 242 14.39 27.61 12.20
CA ILE A 242 15.19 26.41 12.46
C ILE A 242 14.35 25.23 11.99
N GLY A 243 14.87 24.51 11.00
CA GLY A 243 14.23 23.34 10.40
C GLY A 243 14.75 22.02 10.96
N PRO A 244 14.48 20.90 10.25
CA PRO A 244 14.99 19.58 10.61
C PRO A 244 16.52 19.56 10.73
N GLY A 245 17.02 18.87 11.75
CA GLY A 245 18.45 18.78 12.10
C GLY A 245 18.82 19.35 13.48
N ASP A 246 17.86 19.96 14.17
CA ASP A 246 17.93 20.38 15.57
C ASP A 246 16.89 19.61 16.41
N ASP A 247 16.91 19.73 17.73
CA ASP A 247 15.99 19.05 18.65
C ASP A 247 14.53 19.48 18.44
N ALA A 248 14.32 20.71 17.99
CA ALA A 248 13.00 21.26 17.73
C ALA A 248 13.01 22.29 16.59
N CYS A 249 11.89 22.35 15.88
CA CYS A 249 11.62 23.41 14.91
C CYS A 249 11.37 24.74 15.60
N LEU A 250 11.95 25.82 15.09
CA LEU A 250 11.61 27.19 15.48
C LEU A 250 10.90 27.91 14.33
N LEU A 251 9.68 28.39 14.59
CA LEU A 251 8.92 29.21 13.65
C LEU A 251 9.00 30.71 14.03
N GLU A 252 8.87 31.58 13.04
CA GLU A 252 8.48 32.97 13.23
C GLU A 252 7.09 33.07 13.89
N ALA A 253 6.76 34.23 14.44
CA ALA A 253 5.43 34.48 14.96
C ALA A 253 4.37 34.30 13.86
N VAL A 254 3.48 33.31 14.03
CA VAL A 254 2.37 33.04 13.13
C VAL A 254 1.10 33.70 13.67
N THR A 255 0.53 34.64 12.91
CA THR A 255 -0.77 35.24 13.25
C THR A 255 -1.90 34.23 13.12
N ASN A 256 -2.81 34.19 14.10
CA ASN A 256 -3.97 33.28 14.13
C ASN A 256 -3.60 31.84 13.74
N PRO A 257 -2.70 31.17 14.50
CA PRO A 257 -2.21 29.86 14.12
C PRO A 257 -3.37 28.85 14.06
N VAL A 258 -3.50 28.17 12.92
CA VAL A 258 -4.44 27.07 12.70
C VAL A 258 -3.63 25.79 12.65
N ILE A 259 -4.08 24.78 13.38
CA ILE A 259 -3.34 23.54 13.58
C ILE A 259 -4.27 22.38 13.26
N THR A 260 -3.80 21.43 12.45
CA THR A 260 -4.51 20.18 12.19
C THR A 260 -3.54 18.99 12.18
N THR A 261 -4.10 17.79 12.32
CA THR A 261 -3.36 16.54 12.21
C THR A 261 -4.18 15.50 11.49
N ASP A 262 -3.50 14.67 10.71
CA ASP A 262 -4.10 13.62 9.90
C ASP A 262 -3.20 12.39 9.84
N THR A 263 -3.79 11.22 9.60
CA THR A 263 -3.05 9.96 9.61
C THR A 263 -3.28 9.16 8.32
N GLN A 264 -2.21 8.74 7.68
CA GLN A 264 -2.24 7.85 6.51
C GLN A 264 -1.63 6.50 6.88
N ARG A 265 -2.36 5.39 6.68
CA ARG A 265 -1.90 4.02 7.01
C ARG A 265 -1.99 3.10 5.81
N GLU A 266 -0.92 2.33 5.56
CA GLU A 266 -0.92 1.31 4.53
C GLU A 266 -1.99 0.24 4.84
N GLY A 267 -2.79 -0.14 3.84
CA GLY A 267 -3.90 -1.08 3.98
C GLY A 267 -5.21 -0.46 4.48
N VAL A 268 -5.20 0.79 4.96
CA VAL A 268 -6.40 1.53 5.35
C VAL A 268 -6.69 2.66 4.36
N HIS A 269 -5.74 3.58 4.19
CA HIS A 269 -5.92 4.80 3.37
C HIS A 269 -5.23 4.69 1.99
N PHE A 270 -4.19 3.85 1.89
CA PHE A 270 -3.47 3.62 0.63
C PHE A 270 -2.87 2.21 0.59
N ARG A 271 -2.44 1.77 -0.59
CA ARG A 271 -1.57 0.60 -0.78
C ARG A 271 -0.54 0.86 -1.87
N PHE A 272 0.65 0.30 -1.74
CA PHE A 272 1.73 0.52 -2.72
C PHE A 272 1.48 -0.14 -4.09
N ASP A 273 0.54 -1.07 -4.19
CA ASP A 273 0.10 -1.59 -5.48
C ASP A 273 -0.94 -0.70 -6.17
N TRP A 274 -1.51 0.29 -5.46
CA TRP A 274 -2.40 1.31 -6.01
C TRP A 274 -1.65 2.61 -6.36
N GLN A 275 -0.72 3.00 -5.49
CA GLN A 275 0.00 4.27 -5.54
C GLN A 275 1.50 4.06 -5.35
N THR A 276 2.31 4.77 -6.13
CA THR A 276 3.75 4.82 -5.87
C THR A 276 4.01 5.58 -4.56
N PRO A 277 5.17 5.38 -3.90
CA PRO A 277 5.47 6.08 -2.65
C PRO A 277 5.41 7.60 -2.76
N ALA A 278 5.84 8.18 -3.89
CA ALA A 278 5.73 9.62 -4.13
C ALA A 278 4.27 10.08 -4.25
N GLU A 279 3.41 9.30 -4.89
CA GLU A 279 1.97 9.62 -4.97
C GLU A 279 1.30 9.55 -3.59
N VAL A 280 1.72 8.61 -2.74
CA VAL A 280 1.26 8.52 -1.34
C VAL A 280 1.69 9.76 -0.55
N GLY A 281 2.96 10.15 -0.66
CA GLY A 281 3.48 11.34 0.02
C GLY A 281 2.76 12.63 -0.40
N GLU A 282 2.51 12.81 -1.70
CA GLU A 282 1.76 13.97 -2.21
C GLU A 282 0.30 13.94 -1.73
N LYS A 283 -0.39 12.79 -1.84
CA LYS A 283 -1.76 12.62 -1.34
C LYS A 283 -1.87 12.93 0.15
N ALA A 284 -0.93 12.45 0.97
CA ALA A 284 -0.94 12.67 2.41
C ALA A 284 -0.94 14.17 2.78
N VAL A 285 -0.13 14.98 2.09
CA VAL A 285 -0.09 16.44 2.32
C VAL A 285 -1.37 17.11 1.86
N GLU A 286 -1.90 16.76 0.68
CA GLU A 286 -3.15 17.34 0.16
C GLU A 286 -4.34 17.06 1.09
N ILE A 287 -4.39 15.88 1.70
CA ILE A 287 -5.40 15.51 2.70
C ILE A 287 -5.27 16.40 3.94
N THR A 288 -4.09 16.42 4.57
CA THR A 288 -3.87 17.24 5.76
C THR A 288 -4.10 18.74 5.50
N PHE A 289 -3.80 19.21 4.30
CA PHE A 289 -4.01 20.61 3.92
C PHE A 289 -5.47 20.92 3.55
N SER A 290 -6.31 19.92 3.29
CA SER A 290 -7.75 20.11 3.08
C SER A 290 -8.41 20.77 4.29
N ASP A 291 -8.05 20.34 5.51
CA ASP A 291 -8.48 20.97 6.77
C ASP A 291 -8.04 22.44 6.88
N LEU A 292 -6.81 22.74 6.48
CA LEU A 292 -6.31 24.12 6.46
C LEU A 292 -7.09 24.97 5.44
N ALA A 293 -7.42 24.41 4.27
CA ALA A 293 -8.25 25.07 3.27
C ALA A 293 -9.66 25.34 3.81
N ALA A 294 -10.30 24.36 4.44
CA ALA A 294 -11.59 24.51 5.10
C ALA A 294 -11.57 25.55 6.23
N SER A 295 -10.40 25.83 6.80
CA SER A 295 -10.17 26.83 7.85
C SER A 295 -9.66 28.19 7.34
N TYR A 296 -9.58 28.39 6.01
CA TYR A 296 -8.98 29.57 5.36
C TYR A 296 -7.55 29.88 5.79
N ALA A 297 -6.79 28.86 6.21
CA ALA A 297 -5.43 29.02 6.67
C ALA A 297 -4.43 28.81 5.52
N VAL A 298 -3.47 29.71 5.38
CA VAL A 298 -2.36 29.50 4.43
C VAL A 298 -1.35 28.54 5.07
N PRO A 299 -0.97 27.43 4.42
CA PRO A 299 0.00 26.49 4.98
C PRO A 299 1.34 27.16 5.34
N VAL A 300 1.90 26.81 6.50
CA VAL A 300 3.17 27.34 7.01
C VAL A 300 4.22 26.24 7.12
N ALA A 301 3.93 25.20 7.89
CA ALA A 301 4.88 24.11 8.14
C ALA A 301 4.15 22.78 8.34
N LEU A 302 4.79 21.70 7.91
CA LEU A 302 4.33 20.32 8.10
C LEU A 302 5.36 19.53 8.91
N PHE A 303 4.88 18.66 9.78
CA PHE A 303 5.67 17.74 10.58
C PHE A 303 5.19 16.32 10.31
N VAL A 304 6.12 15.37 10.19
CA VAL A 304 5.81 14.00 9.76
C VAL A 304 6.38 13.00 10.75
N ASN A 305 5.50 12.30 11.45
CA ASN A 305 5.88 11.13 12.24
C ASN A 305 5.67 9.88 11.39
N LEU A 306 6.74 9.15 11.14
CA LEU A 306 6.77 8.00 10.25
C LEU A 306 7.00 6.73 11.05
N ALA A 307 6.01 5.84 11.04
CA ALA A 307 6.14 4.49 11.56
C ALA A 307 6.54 3.58 10.39
N LEU A 308 7.72 2.96 10.48
CA LEU A 308 8.36 2.24 9.38
C LEU A 308 8.51 0.75 9.67
N PRO A 309 7.96 -0.12 8.81
CA PRO A 309 8.33 -1.53 8.78
C PRO A 309 9.77 -1.75 8.36
N ALA A 310 10.45 -2.71 9.00
CA ALA A 310 11.84 -3.04 8.72
C ALA A 310 12.09 -3.37 7.24
N TYR A 311 11.13 -3.97 6.54
CA TYR A 311 11.27 -4.34 5.13
C TYR A 311 11.23 -3.15 4.15
N ILE A 312 10.84 -1.95 4.57
CA ILE A 312 10.81 -0.77 3.69
C ILE A 312 12.24 -0.33 3.36
N SER A 313 12.48 0.11 2.13
CA SER A 313 13.82 0.60 1.73
C SER A 313 13.97 2.11 1.93
N ASP A 314 15.20 2.57 2.13
CA ASP A 314 15.53 4.02 2.15
C ASP A 314 15.12 4.73 0.85
N ASN A 315 15.04 4.00 -0.26
CA ASN A 315 14.59 4.56 -1.55
C ASN A 315 13.08 4.73 -1.60
N THR A 316 12.34 3.81 -0.99
CA THR A 316 10.89 3.93 -0.80
C THR A 316 10.57 5.15 0.08
N VAL A 317 11.27 5.31 1.20
CA VAL A 317 11.08 6.47 2.10
C VAL A 317 11.50 7.77 1.42
N ALA A 318 12.63 7.80 0.72
CA ALA A 318 13.04 8.98 -0.05
C ALA A 318 12.04 9.35 -1.15
N ALA A 319 11.45 8.37 -1.84
CA ALA A 319 10.41 8.62 -2.83
C ALA A 319 9.13 9.17 -2.17
N LEU A 320 8.77 8.69 -0.98
CA LEU A 320 7.66 9.22 -0.19
C LEU A 320 7.88 10.70 0.19
N TYR A 321 9.06 11.03 0.73
CA TYR A 321 9.42 12.42 1.04
C TYR A 321 9.53 13.30 -0.21
N LYS A 322 9.92 12.74 -1.37
CA LYS A 322 9.87 13.48 -2.64
C LYS A 322 8.44 13.94 -2.97
N GLY A 323 7.45 13.09 -2.72
CA GLY A 323 6.03 13.44 -2.87
C GLY A 323 5.58 14.53 -1.89
N ILE A 324 5.95 14.37 -0.62
CA ILE A 324 5.69 15.37 0.43
C ILE A 324 6.29 16.72 0.05
N ASN A 325 7.58 16.74 -0.29
CA ASN A 325 8.30 17.96 -0.64
C ASN A 325 7.68 18.66 -1.86
N LYS A 326 7.30 17.90 -2.89
CA LYS A 326 6.60 18.44 -4.06
C LYS A 326 5.28 19.13 -3.68
N ALA A 327 4.50 18.53 -2.80
CA ALA A 327 3.25 19.11 -2.31
C ALA A 327 3.49 20.36 -1.45
N LEU A 328 4.51 20.34 -0.59
CA LEU A 328 4.89 21.51 0.21
C LEU A 328 5.33 22.69 -0.66
N GLU A 329 6.15 22.45 -1.68
CA GLU A 329 6.59 23.46 -2.65
C GLU A 329 5.42 24.11 -3.39
N LYS A 330 4.40 23.32 -3.77
CA LYS A 330 3.17 23.83 -4.41
C LYS A 330 2.51 24.94 -3.59
N TYR A 331 2.58 24.86 -2.26
CA TYR A 331 1.94 25.79 -1.33
C TYR A 331 2.90 26.76 -0.66
N GLY A 332 4.21 26.67 -0.94
CA GLY A 332 5.24 27.46 -0.25
C GLY A 332 5.37 27.16 1.24
N ALA A 333 4.96 25.95 1.66
CA ALA A 333 5.06 25.47 3.03
C ALA A 333 6.42 24.80 3.28
N ALA A 334 6.87 24.83 4.53
CA ALA A 334 8.13 24.20 4.93
C ALA A 334 7.91 22.79 5.50
N LEU A 335 8.95 21.94 5.44
CA LEU A 335 9.04 20.79 6.33
C LEU A 335 9.66 21.25 7.65
N GLY A 336 8.88 21.24 8.73
CA GLY A 336 9.31 21.68 10.05
C GLY A 336 10.10 20.63 10.83
N GLY A 337 9.78 19.35 10.66
CA GLY A 337 10.42 18.28 11.43
C GLY A 337 9.62 16.99 11.41
N GLY A 338 9.89 16.11 12.37
CA GLY A 338 9.21 14.82 12.45
C GLY A 338 9.92 13.83 13.35
N ASN A 339 9.47 12.58 13.27
CA ASN A 339 10.07 11.44 13.96
C ASN A 339 10.06 10.21 13.04
N ILE A 340 11.05 9.34 13.16
CA ILE A 340 11.03 8.01 12.52
C ILE A 340 11.04 6.96 13.62
N SER A 341 10.24 5.91 13.48
CA SER A 341 10.20 4.81 14.46
C SER A 341 9.93 3.49 13.78
N ALA A 342 10.45 2.39 14.35
CA ALA A 342 10.12 1.05 13.88
C ALA A 342 8.67 0.69 14.21
N ALA A 343 7.97 0.04 13.28
CA ALA A 343 6.59 -0.44 13.46
C ALA A 343 6.29 -1.63 12.54
N ASP A 344 5.19 -2.34 12.78
CA ASP A 344 4.79 -3.48 11.94
C ASP A 344 4.12 -3.07 10.62
N GLN A 345 3.54 -1.87 10.58
CA GLN A 345 2.85 -1.31 9.43
C GLN A 345 3.33 0.11 9.15
N LEU A 346 3.33 0.49 7.87
CA LEU A 346 3.67 1.83 7.45
C LEU A 346 2.54 2.81 7.81
N SER A 347 2.86 3.84 8.59
CA SER A 347 1.97 4.98 8.80
C SER A 347 2.71 6.31 8.77
N LEU A 348 2.00 7.34 8.31
CA LEU A 348 2.41 8.73 8.35
C LEU A 348 1.39 9.45 9.23
N ASP A 349 1.82 9.98 10.36
CA ASP A 349 1.03 10.90 11.16
C ASP A 349 1.55 12.31 10.88
N LEU A 350 0.72 13.11 10.26
CA LEU A 350 1.03 14.45 9.77
C LEU A 350 0.45 15.48 10.73
N PHE A 351 1.22 16.52 10.98
CA PHE A 351 0.80 17.67 11.76
C PHE A 351 1.12 18.93 10.97
N ALA A 352 0.13 19.77 10.71
CA ALA A 352 0.28 20.97 9.91
C ALA A 352 -0.04 22.22 10.72
N VAL A 353 0.78 23.25 10.53
CA VAL A 353 0.55 24.61 11.00
C VAL A 353 0.23 25.47 9.79
N GLY A 354 -0.84 26.26 9.90
CA GLY A 354 -1.22 27.27 8.95
C GLY A 354 -1.38 28.64 9.63
N ARG A 355 -1.26 29.70 8.82
CA ARG A 355 -1.59 31.06 9.22
C ARG A 355 -3.04 31.34 8.87
N GLY A 356 -3.90 31.47 9.88
CA GLY A 356 -5.31 31.76 9.70
C GLY A 356 -5.56 33.14 9.06
N HIS A 357 -6.74 33.30 8.48
CA HIS A 357 -7.19 34.58 7.95
C HIS A 357 -7.41 35.61 9.08
N ASP A 358 -7.14 36.88 8.81
CA ASP A 358 -7.16 37.93 9.84
C ASP A 358 -8.58 38.24 10.35
N ALA A 359 -9.59 38.10 9.49
CA ALA A 359 -10.95 38.59 9.75
C ALA A 359 -11.99 37.49 10.05
N VAL A 360 -11.75 36.25 9.61
CA VAL A 360 -12.76 35.19 9.67
C VAL A 360 -12.10 33.84 9.89
N PHE A 361 -12.62 33.09 10.86
CA PHE A 361 -12.37 31.67 11.02
C PHE A 361 -13.69 30.94 10.79
N PRO A 362 -13.83 30.13 9.73
CA PRO A 362 -15.06 29.40 9.46
C PRO A 362 -15.20 28.25 10.46
N ALA A 363 -16.36 28.17 11.11
CA ALA A 363 -16.66 27.13 12.08
C ALA A 363 -17.85 26.28 11.60
N ARG A 364 -17.83 24.98 11.91
CA ARG A 364 -18.94 24.06 11.63
C ARG A 364 -20.26 24.50 12.28
N SER A 365 -20.18 25.30 13.35
CA SER A 365 -21.31 25.87 14.09
C SER A 365 -21.85 27.19 13.50
N GLY A 366 -21.32 27.65 12.36
CA GLY A 366 -21.66 28.94 11.76
C GLY A 366 -22.92 28.93 10.89
N ALA A 367 -23.60 27.79 10.74
CA ALA A 367 -24.81 27.69 9.94
C ALA A 367 -26.04 28.14 10.75
N LEU A 368 -27.00 28.78 10.08
CA LEU A 368 -28.27 29.21 10.67
C LEU A 368 -29.45 28.64 9.87
N PRO A 369 -30.61 28.42 10.50
CA PRO A 369 -31.85 28.16 9.79
C PRO A 369 -32.11 29.20 8.69
N GLY A 370 -32.52 28.75 7.51
CA GLY A 370 -32.72 29.58 6.32
C GLY A 370 -31.51 29.68 5.39
N TYR A 371 -30.32 29.26 5.82
CA TYR A 371 -29.16 29.18 4.92
C TYR A 371 -29.32 28.06 3.90
N GLY A 372 -28.74 28.24 2.72
CA GLY A 372 -28.50 27.13 1.80
C GLY A 372 -27.28 26.32 2.21
N LEU A 373 -27.24 25.06 1.79
CA LEU A 373 -26.07 24.19 1.88
C LEU A 373 -25.51 23.95 0.49
N TYR A 374 -24.21 24.16 0.32
CA TYR A 374 -23.53 24.16 -0.97
C TYR A 374 -22.21 23.41 -0.88
N CYS A 375 -21.73 22.86 -1.99
CA CYS A 375 -20.40 22.28 -2.02
C CYS A 375 -19.66 22.54 -3.34
N THR A 376 -18.35 22.28 -3.35
CA THR A 376 -17.50 22.34 -4.54
C THR A 376 -17.38 20.99 -5.27
N GLY A 377 -16.91 21.04 -6.52
CA GLY A 377 -16.52 19.88 -7.33
C GLY A 377 -17.68 19.09 -7.94
N PRO A 378 -17.40 17.94 -8.58
CA PRO A 378 -18.30 16.79 -8.58
C PRO A 378 -17.90 15.82 -7.45
N LEU A 379 -18.88 15.27 -6.73
CA LEU A 379 -18.66 14.36 -5.59
C LEU A 379 -18.78 12.87 -5.97
N GLY A 380 -18.27 12.00 -5.10
CA GLY A 380 -18.36 10.54 -5.22
C GLY A 380 -17.35 9.92 -6.19
N LEU A 381 -16.44 10.73 -6.74
CA LEU A 381 -15.47 10.27 -7.74
C LEU A 381 -14.34 9.48 -7.09
N ALA A 382 -13.84 9.96 -5.94
CA ALA A 382 -12.78 9.28 -5.20
C ALA A 382 -13.25 7.89 -4.75
N ARG A 383 -14.48 7.78 -4.22
CA ARG A 383 -15.06 6.49 -3.86
C ARG A 383 -15.13 5.52 -5.04
N ALA A 384 -15.56 5.99 -6.21
CA ALA A 384 -15.61 5.16 -7.42
C ALA A 384 -14.20 4.74 -7.90
N GLY A 385 -13.21 5.62 -7.72
CA GLY A 385 -11.80 5.34 -7.97
C GLY A 385 -11.25 4.23 -7.08
N LEU A 386 -11.48 4.31 -5.77
CA LEU A 386 -11.09 3.28 -4.80
C LEU A 386 -11.76 1.93 -5.13
N GLU A 387 -13.06 1.95 -5.42
CA GLU A 387 -13.83 0.77 -5.77
C GLU A 387 -13.32 0.13 -7.09
N SER A 388 -12.84 0.94 -8.04
CA SER A 388 -12.17 0.45 -9.26
C SER A 388 -10.84 -0.25 -8.93
N LEU A 389 -10.02 0.33 -8.05
CA LEU A 389 -8.75 -0.27 -7.59
C LEU A 389 -8.98 -1.61 -6.86
N LEU A 390 -9.96 -1.64 -5.95
CA LEU A 390 -10.33 -2.85 -5.20
C LEU A 390 -10.80 -3.99 -6.12
N ARG A 391 -11.50 -3.66 -7.21
CA ARG A 391 -11.94 -4.64 -8.23
C ARG A 391 -10.86 -4.96 -9.26
N ASN A 392 -9.70 -4.31 -9.19
CA ASN A 392 -8.63 -4.40 -10.19
C ASN A 392 -9.15 -4.10 -11.62
N ASP A 393 -10.00 -3.07 -11.74
CA ASP A 393 -10.58 -2.62 -13.02
C ASP A 393 -9.94 -1.30 -13.46
N PRO A 394 -8.99 -1.32 -14.42
CA PRO A 394 -8.27 -0.12 -14.84
C PRO A 394 -9.06 0.75 -15.83
N ALA A 395 -10.31 0.40 -16.17
CA ALA A 395 -11.10 1.12 -17.18
C ALA A 395 -11.44 2.57 -16.76
N PHE A 396 -11.58 2.84 -15.46
CA PHE A 396 -12.03 4.12 -14.92
C PHE A 396 -10.88 5.02 -14.46
N LYS A 397 -9.93 5.28 -15.35
CA LYS A 397 -8.69 6.02 -15.03
C LYS A 397 -8.92 7.39 -14.41
N SER A 398 -9.92 8.14 -14.85
CA SER A 398 -10.25 9.46 -14.30
C SER A 398 -10.75 9.38 -12.85
N LEU A 399 -11.57 8.38 -12.51
CA LEU A 399 -12.05 8.14 -11.15
C LEU A 399 -10.90 7.67 -10.25
N ILE A 400 -10.07 6.75 -10.74
CA ILE A 400 -8.86 6.30 -10.04
C ILE A 400 -7.94 7.49 -9.75
N ALA A 401 -7.78 8.42 -10.70
CA ALA A 401 -7.00 9.63 -10.48
C ALA A 401 -7.57 10.52 -9.37
N LYS A 402 -8.90 10.63 -9.25
CA LYS A 402 -9.55 11.40 -8.17
C LYS A 402 -9.26 10.84 -6.78
N PHE A 403 -9.20 9.51 -6.63
CA PHE A 403 -8.78 8.88 -5.37
C PHE A 403 -7.28 9.06 -5.07
N LYS A 404 -6.44 8.94 -6.10
CA LYS A 404 -4.98 8.97 -5.95
C LYS A 404 -4.42 10.38 -5.74
N PHE A 405 -5.10 11.39 -6.29
CA PHE A 405 -4.63 12.77 -6.37
C PHE A 405 -5.75 13.75 -5.98
N PRO A 406 -6.21 13.74 -4.71
CA PRO A 406 -7.07 14.80 -4.22
C PRO A 406 -6.32 16.14 -4.22
N SER A 407 -7.06 17.24 -4.17
CA SER A 407 -6.47 18.58 -4.08
C SER A 407 -7.17 19.37 -2.99
N ALA A 408 -6.41 19.89 -2.03
CA ALA A 408 -6.92 20.84 -1.06
C ALA A 408 -7.46 22.08 -1.80
N ARG A 409 -8.72 22.44 -1.54
CA ARG A 409 -9.47 23.48 -2.27
C ARG A 409 -9.14 24.89 -1.80
N PHE A 410 -7.86 25.26 -1.72
CA PHE A 410 -7.43 26.63 -1.38
C PHE A 410 -7.93 27.67 -2.39
N ASP A 411 -8.15 27.25 -3.64
CA ASP A 411 -8.77 28.05 -4.69
C ASP A 411 -10.18 28.52 -4.30
N ALA A 412 -11.01 27.59 -3.81
CA ALA A 412 -12.36 27.87 -3.32
C ALA A 412 -12.34 28.58 -1.97
N ALA A 413 -11.49 28.13 -1.03
CA ALA A 413 -11.32 28.72 0.29
C ALA A 413 -11.11 30.24 0.23
N ARG A 414 -10.25 30.70 -0.70
CA ARG A 414 -10.00 32.13 -0.92
C ARG A 414 -11.26 32.90 -1.30
N ILE A 415 -12.10 32.34 -2.18
CA ILE A 415 -13.34 32.98 -2.63
C ILE A 415 -14.37 33.00 -1.50
N LEU A 416 -14.49 31.91 -0.74
CA LEU A 416 -15.41 31.84 0.40
C LEU A 416 -15.02 32.82 1.51
N ALA A 417 -13.71 32.95 1.80
CA ALA A 417 -13.19 33.94 2.75
C ALA A 417 -13.48 35.38 2.32
N GLN A 418 -13.29 35.72 1.03
CA GLN A 418 -13.60 37.04 0.48
C GLN A 418 -15.09 37.43 0.62
N ASN A 419 -15.98 36.43 0.66
CA ASN A 419 -17.41 36.62 0.86
C ASN A 419 -17.85 36.43 2.32
N ASN A 420 -16.90 36.33 3.27
CA ASN A 420 -17.15 36.14 4.70
C ASN A 420 -18.05 34.93 5.04
N VAL A 421 -17.93 33.84 4.27
CA VAL A 421 -18.66 32.61 4.58
C VAL A 421 -18.14 32.02 5.89
N GLY A 422 -18.98 32.00 6.92
CA GLY A 422 -18.61 31.62 8.29
C GLY A 422 -18.78 30.15 8.64
N CYS A 423 -19.31 29.31 7.74
CA CYS A 423 -19.51 27.88 7.97
C CYS A 423 -18.94 27.06 6.82
N VAL A 424 -17.82 26.37 7.06
CA VAL A 424 -17.14 25.51 6.09
C VAL A 424 -16.61 24.25 6.80
N ILE A 425 -16.61 23.14 6.07
CA ILE A 425 -15.92 21.89 6.38
C ILE A 425 -15.44 21.30 5.04
N ASP A 426 -14.38 20.50 5.03
CA ASP A 426 -14.07 19.66 3.87
C ASP A 426 -14.90 18.36 3.88
N ILE A 427 -14.96 17.69 2.73
CA ILE A 427 -15.73 16.45 2.53
C ILE A 427 -14.77 15.27 2.48
N SER A 428 -14.49 14.68 3.64
CA SER A 428 -13.59 13.52 3.81
C SER A 428 -14.35 12.23 4.11
N ASP A 429 -15.47 12.30 4.85
CA ASP A 429 -16.32 11.15 5.23
C ASP A 429 -17.58 11.01 4.36
N GLY A 430 -17.69 11.87 3.35
CA GLY A 430 -18.78 11.94 2.39
C GLY A 430 -19.85 12.95 2.81
N LEU A 431 -20.58 13.47 1.82
CA LEU A 431 -21.48 14.61 1.99
C LEU A 431 -22.45 14.47 3.17
N ALA A 432 -23.03 13.29 3.38
CA ALA A 432 -23.95 13.06 4.50
C ALA A 432 -23.24 12.98 5.86
N GLY A 433 -22.00 12.51 5.91
CA GLY A 433 -21.17 12.53 7.11
C GLY A 433 -20.87 13.95 7.54
N ASP A 434 -20.30 14.73 6.64
CA ASP A 434 -19.80 16.08 6.92
C ASP A 434 -20.93 17.10 7.11
N ALA A 435 -22.04 16.95 6.39
CA ALA A 435 -23.26 17.73 6.69
C ALA A 435 -23.79 17.44 8.10
N ARG A 436 -23.73 16.19 8.58
CA ARG A 436 -24.15 15.87 9.96
C ARG A 436 -23.29 16.61 10.98
N HIS A 437 -22.00 16.77 10.72
CA HIS A 437 -21.11 17.53 11.58
C HIS A 437 -21.49 19.02 11.64
N ILE A 438 -21.81 19.65 10.51
CA ILE A 438 -22.36 21.02 10.48
C ILE A 438 -23.68 21.10 11.26
N ALA A 439 -24.63 20.21 10.95
CA ALA A 439 -25.95 20.23 11.57
C ALA A 439 -25.90 20.04 13.09
N ALA A 440 -25.05 19.14 13.57
CA ALA A 440 -24.84 18.90 14.99
C ALA A 440 -24.17 20.10 15.68
N ALA A 441 -23.08 20.62 15.10
CA ALA A 441 -22.36 21.76 15.66
C ALA A 441 -23.19 23.06 15.68
N SER A 442 -24.08 23.23 14.70
CA SER A 442 -24.97 24.38 14.57
C SER A 442 -26.33 24.19 15.28
N GLY A 443 -26.60 23.01 15.85
CA GLY A 443 -27.85 22.72 16.56
C GLY A 443 -29.10 22.76 15.66
N LEU A 444 -28.98 22.34 14.40
CA LEU A 444 -30.03 22.47 13.38
C LEU A 444 -30.25 21.17 12.59
N SER A 445 -31.21 21.20 11.65
CA SER A 445 -31.47 20.11 10.70
C SER A 445 -31.05 20.50 9.29
N ILE A 446 -30.46 19.56 8.54
CA ILE A 446 -30.15 19.73 7.13
C ILE A 446 -31.08 18.83 6.32
N GLU A 447 -31.76 19.43 5.34
CA GLU A 447 -32.53 18.72 4.33
C GLU A 447 -31.76 18.73 3.00
N PHE A 448 -31.55 17.55 2.42
CA PHE A 448 -30.83 17.41 1.16
C PHE A 448 -31.73 17.69 -0.04
N ASP A 449 -31.17 18.38 -1.03
CA ASP A 449 -31.72 18.51 -2.37
C ASP A 449 -30.58 18.37 -3.38
N LEU A 450 -30.47 17.19 -3.97
CA LEU A 450 -29.43 16.87 -4.95
C LEU A 450 -29.87 17.13 -6.40
N SER A 451 -31.01 17.79 -6.63
CA SER A 451 -31.49 18.09 -7.98
C SER A 451 -30.51 18.96 -8.78
N GLY A 452 -29.71 19.79 -8.09
CA GLY A 452 -28.64 20.60 -8.68
C GLY A 452 -27.30 19.86 -8.87
N CYS A 453 -27.18 18.60 -8.41
CA CYS A 453 -25.94 17.83 -8.51
C CYS A 453 -25.74 17.31 -9.94
N VAL A 454 -24.74 17.85 -10.64
CA VAL A 454 -24.35 17.36 -11.97
C VAL A 454 -23.39 16.19 -11.80
N LEU A 455 -23.88 14.98 -12.05
CA LEU A 455 -23.09 13.76 -11.93
C LEU A 455 -22.06 13.63 -13.07
N ASP A 456 -20.83 13.26 -12.71
CA ASP A 456 -19.77 13.00 -13.68
C ASP A 456 -20.12 11.80 -14.59
N PRO A 457 -19.94 11.89 -15.92
CA PRO A 457 -20.24 10.79 -16.83
C PRO A 457 -19.47 9.49 -16.52
N GLY A 458 -18.23 9.61 -16.02
CA GLY A 458 -17.42 8.50 -15.55
C GLY A 458 -18.06 7.81 -14.36
N LEU A 459 -18.56 8.57 -13.38
CA LEU A 459 -19.29 8.03 -12.22
C LEU A 459 -20.56 7.29 -12.65
N ILE A 460 -21.34 7.86 -13.58
CA ILE A 460 -22.54 7.23 -14.13
C ILE A 460 -22.19 5.90 -14.81
N SER A 461 -21.16 5.90 -15.66
CA SER A 461 -20.69 4.70 -16.36
C SER A 461 -20.23 3.61 -15.39
N PHE A 462 -19.46 3.98 -14.36
CA PHE A 462 -19.02 3.08 -13.30
C PHE A 462 -20.20 2.46 -12.56
N CYS A 463 -21.13 3.30 -12.09
CA CYS A 463 -22.31 2.85 -11.36
C CYS A 463 -23.19 1.92 -12.20
N LYS A 464 -23.36 2.22 -13.49
CA LYS A 464 -24.08 1.35 -14.42
C LYS A 464 -23.42 -0.01 -14.58
N LYS A 465 -22.09 -0.07 -14.72
CA LYS A 465 -21.35 -1.33 -14.87
C LYS A 465 -21.47 -2.23 -13.63
N TYR A 466 -21.46 -1.63 -12.44
CA TYR A 466 -21.45 -2.37 -11.18
C TYR A 466 -22.79 -2.40 -10.46
N HIS A 467 -23.87 -1.97 -11.12
CA HIS A 467 -25.23 -1.91 -10.55
C HIS A 467 -25.31 -1.14 -9.22
N LEU A 468 -24.56 -0.04 -9.14
CA LEU A 468 -24.54 0.88 -8.01
C LEU A 468 -25.40 2.12 -8.31
N LYS A 469 -25.76 2.86 -7.26
CA LYS A 469 -26.49 4.12 -7.37
C LYS A 469 -25.52 5.30 -7.22
N PRO A 470 -25.43 6.23 -8.20
CA PRO A 470 -24.56 7.40 -8.09
C PRO A 470 -24.80 8.23 -6.84
N GLU A 471 -26.06 8.36 -6.40
CA GLU A 471 -26.44 9.13 -5.21
C GLU A 471 -25.80 8.56 -3.95
N LYS A 472 -25.63 7.23 -3.88
CA LYS A 472 -24.92 6.60 -2.75
C LYS A 472 -23.45 6.98 -2.75
N MET A 473 -22.83 7.07 -3.92
CA MET A 473 -21.42 7.46 -4.05
C MET A 473 -21.21 8.92 -3.65
N VAL A 474 -22.12 9.82 -4.01
CA VAL A 474 -22.11 11.24 -3.59
C VAL A 474 -22.34 11.38 -2.08
N LEU A 475 -23.35 10.71 -1.54
CA LEU A 475 -23.76 10.92 -0.15
C LEU A 475 -22.87 10.22 0.89
N SER A 476 -22.31 9.06 0.55
CA SER A 476 -21.53 8.23 1.48
C SER A 476 -20.11 7.91 1.00
N GLY A 477 -19.74 8.33 -0.21
CA GLY A 477 -18.36 8.22 -0.67
C GLY A 477 -17.51 9.28 0.00
N GLY A 478 -16.47 8.86 0.72
CA GLY A 478 -15.47 9.74 1.30
C GLY A 478 -14.29 9.99 0.37
N GLU A 479 -13.32 10.73 0.90
CA GLU A 479 -12.05 11.13 0.26
C GLU A 479 -12.19 12.01 -0.99
N ASP A 480 -13.27 12.77 -1.12
CA ASP A 480 -13.41 13.75 -2.20
C ASP A 480 -12.56 15.02 -1.94
N TYR A 481 -12.44 15.45 -0.68
CA TYR A 481 -11.71 16.65 -0.22
C TYR A 481 -12.16 17.96 -0.90
N GLU A 482 -13.43 17.98 -1.28
CA GLU A 482 -14.15 19.19 -1.69
C GLU A 482 -14.62 19.97 -0.46
N LEU A 483 -15.04 21.23 -0.59
CA LEU A 483 -15.58 22.01 0.53
C LEU A 483 -17.10 21.94 0.56
N LEU A 484 -17.67 21.71 1.75
CA LEU A 484 -19.07 21.86 2.09
C LEU A 484 -19.24 23.11 2.94
N PHE A 485 -20.18 23.98 2.58
CA PHE A 485 -20.37 25.25 3.28
C PHE A 485 -21.84 25.67 3.32
N ALA A 486 -22.17 26.50 4.31
CA ALA A 486 -23.51 27.04 4.50
C ALA A 486 -23.45 28.57 4.57
N CYS A 487 -24.33 29.23 3.82
CA CYS A 487 -24.43 30.69 3.79
C CYS A 487 -25.84 31.13 3.34
N PRO A 488 -26.19 32.42 3.52
CA PRO A 488 -27.38 33.00 2.90
C PRO A 488 -27.37 32.81 1.38
N PRO A 489 -28.51 32.55 0.74
CA PRO A 489 -28.60 32.39 -0.71
C PRO A 489 -28.01 33.55 -1.52
N GLU A 490 -28.15 34.78 -1.02
CA GLU A 490 -27.62 35.98 -1.66
C GLU A 490 -26.08 36.01 -1.67
N ILE A 491 -25.45 35.48 -0.61
CA ILE A 491 -24.00 35.31 -0.56
C ILE A 491 -23.57 34.22 -1.55
N PHE A 492 -24.35 33.13 -1.67
CA PHE A 492 -24.05 32.08 -2.63
C PHE A 492 -24.10 32.58 -4.08
N ASP A 493 -25.00 33.51 -4.44
CA ASP A 493 -25.03 34.09 -5.78
C ASP A 493 -23.71 34.78 -6.14
N HIS A 494 -23.08 35.48 -5.17
CA HIS A 494 -21.75 36.07 -5.35
C HIS A 494 -20.65 35.00 -5.46
N VAL A 495 -20.69 33.98 -4.60
CA VAL A 495 -19.73 32.85 -4.63
C VAL A 495 -19.82 32.12 -5.97
N LYS A 496 -21.02 31.79 -6.44
CA LYS A 496 -21.27 31.05 -7.69
C LYS A 496 -20.71 31.74 -8.92
N ASN A 497 -20.72 33.07 -8.95
CA ASN A 497 -20.13 33.85 -10.04
C ASN A 497 -18.60 33.71 -10.10
N ALA A 498 -17.95 33.63 -8.94
CA ALA A 498 -16.50 33.48 -8.84
C ALA A 498 -16.03 32.00 -8.83
N LEU A 499 -16.93 31.08 -8.46
CA LEU A 499 -16.70 29.64 -8.32
C LEU A 499 -17.81 28.84 -9.03
N PRO A 500 -17.80 28.79 -10.38
CA PRO A 500 -18.90 28.21 -11.16
C PRO A 500 -19.18 26.74 -10.90
N GLU A 501 -18.24 25.99 -10.37
CA GLU A 501 -18.38 24.58 -10.00
C GLU A 501 -19.12 24.37 -8.66
N ALA A 502 -19.31 25.41 -7.84
CA ALA A 502 -20.05 25.26 -6.60
C ALA A 502 -21.55 25.10 -6.87
N TYR A 503 -22.26 24.25 -6.14
CA TYR A 503 -23.67 23.96 -6.42
C TYR A 503 -24.45 23.66 -5.12
N PRO A 504 -25.78 23.91 -5.12
CA PRO A 504 -26.62 23.61 -3.97
C PRO A 504 -26.77 22.10 -3.79
N VAL A 505 -26.75 21.67 -2.53
CA VAL A 505 -26.95 20.28 -2.10
C VAL A 505 -28.02 20.14 -1.01
N GLY A 506 -28.55 21.25 -0.50
CA GLY A 506 -29.59 21.23 0.51
C GLY A 506 -29.83 22.59 1.16
N ARG A 507 -30.48 22.57 2.32
CA ARG A 507 -30.79 23.76 3.12
C ARG A 507 -30.78 23.47 4.63
N CYS A 508 -30.50 24.51 5.40
CA CYS A 508 -30.52 24.48 6.86
C CYS A 508 -31.91 24.87 7.36
N LEU A 509 -32.49 24.03 8.21
CA LEU A 509 -33.81 24.18 8.82
C LEU A 509 -33.66 24.29 10.34
N ASP A 510 -34.68 24.84 11.01
CA ASP A 510 -34.81 24.68 12.47
C ASP A 510 -34.74 23.21 12.84
N PHE A 511 -34.19 22.88 14.01
CA PHE A 511 -34.02 21.50 14.44
C PHE A 511 -35.36 20.75 14.54
N GLN A 512 -35.50 19.69 13.76
CA GLN A 512 -36.73 18.89 13.61
C GLN A 512 -36.69 17.56 14.38
N GLY A 513 -35.78 17.42 15.36
CA GLY A 513 -35.58 16.17 16.10
C GLY A 513 -34.56 15.20 15.50
N THR A 514 -34.04 15.50 14.30
CA THR A 514 -32.91 14.79 13.65
C THR A 514 -32.02 15.78 12.91
N HIS A 515 -30.71 15.53 12.85
CA HIS A 515 -29.78 16.43 12.16
C HIS A 515 -29.82 16.31 10.63
N LEU A 516 -30.16 15.14 10.09
CA LEU A 516 -30.35 14.95 8.66
C LEU A 516 -31.80 14.54 8.40
N VAL A 517 -32.44 15.29 7.52
CA VAL A 517 -33.78 15.02 7.00
C VAL A 517 -33.62 14.33 5.64
N ASN A 518 -34.68 13.65 5.17
CA ASN A 518 -34.83 13.06 3.82
C ASN A 518 -33.66 12.22 3.24
N LEU A 519 -32.77 11.69 4.10
CA LEU A 519 -31.66 10.84 3.67
C LEU A 519 -32.16 9.50 3.12
N PRO A 520 -31.69 9.04 1.94
CA PRO A 520 -32.06 7.73 1.40
C PRO A 520 -31.69 6.58 2.34
N ALA A 521 -32.53 5.53 2.36
CA ALA A 521 -32.26 4.33 3.14
C ALA A 521 -30.94 3.66 2.73
N GLY A 522 -30.13 3.26 3.72
CA GLY A 522 -28.84 2.58 3.49
C GLY A 522 -27.64 3.50 3.23
N VAL A 523 -27.79 4.81 3.42
CA VAL A 523 -26.68 5.78 3.44
C VAL A 523 -26.12 5.88 4.86
N ALA A 524 -24.86 5.52 5.04
CA ALA A 524 -24.11 5.69 6.29
C ALA A 524 -22.72 6.24 5.95
N SER A 525 -22.18 7.12 6.80
CA SER A 525 -20.83 7.67 6.62
C SER A 525 -19.75 6.66 7.02
N PHE A 526 -18.55 6.86 6.51
CA PHE A 526 -17.37 6.13 6.98
C PHE A 526 -17.14 6.42 8.47
N GLN A 527 -16.75 5.41 9.23
CA GLN A 527 -16.43 5.52 10.66
C GLN A 527 -15.40 4.45 11.04
N HIS A 528 -14.27 4.87 11.59
CA HIS A 528 -13.37 3.94 12.25
C HIS A 528 -14.07 3.27 13.44
N GLY A 529 -13.87 1.96 13.62
CA GLY A 529 -14.41 1.19 14.74
C GLY A 529 -15.74 0.48 14.50
N LYS A 530 -16.45 0.75 13.40
CA LYS A 530 -17.52 -0.12 12.90
C LYS A 530 -16.87 -1.30 12.15
N ARG A 531 -16.85 -2.48 12.76
CA ARG A 531 -16.39 -3.73 12.14
C ARG A 531 -17.55 -4.45 11.47
#